data_AF-A0A6J6SMG6-F1
#
_entry.id   AF-A0A6J6SMG6-F1
#
_cell.length_a   1.000
_cell.length_b   1.000
_cell.length_c   1.000
_cell.angle_alpha   90.00
_cell.angle_beta   90.00
_cell.angle_gamma   90.00
#
_symmetry.space_group_name_H-M   'P 1'
#
loop_
_entity.id
_entity.type
_entity.pdbx_description
1 polymer ?
#
loop_
_entity_poly.entity_id
_entity_poly.type
_entity_poly.pdbx_seq_one_letter_code
_entity_poly.pdbx_strand_id
1 'polypeptide(L)'
;MSTDQSNGLPARTPGIVTAAFVLSVLGFVCGLPALIGLILGIAGRPKAKAAGSGVGLATAAIVIGAGWLLLFVVVGVVSTTSNGSSSGSSTSAIVATDAPSQAPMSQAPAVVEPAEPAVAEPTMAPEPESMPETVSQSNARESALSYVNYSAFSRTGLIKQLEYEGFSRSDATYGTDALNADWNEQAALSAQSYLDYSSFSRSGLIDQLIYEGFTKSEATYGVNAVGL
;
A
#
# COMPACT_ATOMS: atom_id res chain seq x y z
N MET A 1 12.08 66.43 -23.30
CA MET A 1 11.14 65.32 -23.02
C MET A 1 11.97 64.17 -22.48
N SER A 2 12.06 64.06 -21.15
CA SER A 2 12.81 63.02 -20.46
C SER A 2 11.82 62.01 -19.91
N THR A 3 11.78 60.80 -20.45
CA THR A 3 11.09 59.67 -19.82
C THR A 3 12.10 58.86 -19.03
N ASP A 4 11.95 58.97 -17.72
CA ASP A 4 12.63 58.23 -16.67
C ASP A 4 12.26 56.73 -16.75
N GLN A 5 13.27 55.90 -16.99
CA GLN A 5 13.19 54.43 -17.01
C GLN A 5 13.59 53.93 -15.62
N SER A 6 12.64 53.90 -14.69
CA SER A 6 12.83 53.23 -13.40
C SER A 6 12.59 51.73 -13.56
N ASN A 7 13.70 51.01 -13.68
CA ASN A 7 13.81 49.56 -13.77
C ASN A 7 13.24 48.92 -12.48
N GLY A 8 12.01 48.42 -12.55
CA GLY A 8 11.32 47.78 -11.43
C GLY A 8 11.91 46.41 -11.09
N LEU A 9 12.80 46.35 -10.11
CA LEU A 9 13.20 45.10 -9.47
C LEU A 9 11.96 44.44 -8.82
N PRO A 10 11.72 43.13 -8.99
CA PRO A 10 10.57 42.46 -8.38
C PRO A 10 10.62 42.56 -6.86
N ALA A 11 9.49 42.92 -6.25
CA ALA A 11 9.35 43.11 -4.81
C ALA A 11 9.80 41.85 -4.04
N ARG A 12 10.76 42.01 -3.12
CA ARG A 12 11.24 40.92 -2.26
C ARG A 12 10.12 40.42 -1.35
N THR A 13 9.89 39.13 -1.37
CA THR A 13 8.96 38.43 -0.48
C THR A 13 9.35 38.70 0.98
N PRO A 14 8.41 39.08 1.86
CA PRO A 14 8.73 39.33 3.26
C PRO A 14 9.24 38.05 3.92
N GLY A 15 10.36 38.15 4.65
CA GLY A 15 11.10 36.99 5.17
C GLY A 15 10.28 36.05 6.05
N ILE A 16 9.21 36.55 6.67
CA ILE A 16 8.27 35.75 7.48
C ILE A 16 7.50 34.73 6.61
N VAL A 17 7.16 35.09 5.36
CA VAL A 17 6.43 34.22 4.44
C VAL A 17 7.35 33.10 3.93
N THR A 18 8.61 33.44 3.64
CA THR A 18 9.63 32.45 3.27
C THR A 18 9.93 31.51 4.45
N ALA A 19 10.05 32.03 5.67
CA ALA A 19 10.28 31.22 6.86
C ALA A 19 9.10 30.28 7.16
N ALA A 20 7.86 30.73 7.00
CA ALA A 20 6.67 29.90 7.20
C ALA A 20 6.58 28.75 6.18
N PHE A 21 6.94 28.99 4.91
CA PHE A 21 7.01 27.95 3.90
C PHE A 21 8.10 26.91 4.20
N VAL A 22 9.30 27.37 4.55
CA VAL A 22 10.43 26.48 4.88
C VAL A 22 10.14 25.64 6.13
N LEU A 23 9.58 26.23 7.19
CA LEU A 23 9.16 25.47 8.37
C LEU A 23 8.05 24.47 8.06
N SER A 24 7.11 24.81 7.15
CA SER A 24 6.06 23.90 6.75
C SER A 24 6.60 22.68 5.99
N VAL A 25 7.67 22.85 5.20
CA VAL A 25 8.28 21.74 4.45
C VAL A 25 9.18 20.89 5.36
N LEU A 26 9.93 21.50 6.29
CA LEU A 26 10.77 20.76 7.25
C LEU A 26 9.95 20.08 8.36
N GLY A 27 8.73 20.54 8.63
CA GLY A 27 7.83 19.96 9.62
C GLY A 27 7.25 18.58 9.27
N PHE A 28 7.52 18.07 8.07
CA PHE A 28 7.06 16.77 7.56
C PHE A 28 7.60 15.55 8.35
N VAL A 29 8.62 15.73 9.19
CA VAL A 29 9.32 14.61 9.87
C VAL A 29 8.93 14.41 11.35
N CYS A 30 8.24 15.37 12.00
CA CYS A 30 7.89 15.24 13.42
C CYS A 30 6.59 16.00 13.72
N GLY A 31 5.45 15.30 13.79
CA GLY A 31 4.07 15.78 13.63
C GLY A 31 3.48 16.80 14.63
N LEU A 32 4.29 17.66 15.26
CA LEU A 32 3.84 18.79 16.08
C LEU A 32 3.61 20.16 15.37
N PRO A 33 4.06 20.44 14.12
CA PRO A 33 3.94 21.79 13.55
C PRO A 33 2.65 22.08 12.77
N ALA A 34 1.75 21.11 12.54
CA ALA A 34 0.50 21.34 11.79
C ALA A 34 -0.40 22.41 12.44
N LEU A 35 -0.42 22.49 13.77
CA LEU A 35 -1.13 23.53 14.52
C LEU A 35 -0.47 24.91 14.37
N ILE A 36 0.86 24.96 14.34
CA ILE A 36 1.61 26.22 14.19
C ILE A 36 1.40 26.79 12.78
N GLY A 37 1.39 25.95 11.74
CA GLY A 37 1.08 26.34 10.37
C GLY A 37 -0.34 26.91 10.20
N LEU A 38 -1.34 26.28 10.84
CA LEU A 38 -2.72 26.76 10.83
C LEU A 38 -2.87 28.12 11.55
N ILE A 39 -2.27 28.27 12.74
CA ILE A 39 -2.32 29.52 13.52
C ILE A 39 -1.61 30.66 12.79
N LEU A 40 -0.41 30.40 12.24
CA LEU A 40 0.34 31.41 11.49
C LEU A 40 -0.34 31.79 10.16
N GLY A 41 -0.99 30.83 9.49
CA GLY A 41 -1.79 31.08 8.28
C GLY A 41 -2.98 32.01 8.55
N ILE A 42 -3.70 31.81 9.66
CA ILE A 42 -4.82 32.67 10.07
C ILE A 42 -4.33 34.08 10.45
N ALA A 43 -3.24 34.18 11.22
CA ALA A 43 -2.66 35.46 11.64
C ALA A 43 -2.02 36.25 10.48
N GLY A 44 -1.55 35.57 9.43
CA GLY A 44 -0.92 36.18 8.27
C GLY A 44 -1.89 36.82 7.26
N ARG A 45 -3.16 36.39 7.23
CA ARG A 45 -4.19 36.88 6.30
C ARG A 45 -4.38 38.41 6.29
N PRO A 46 -4.53 39.11 7.43
CA PRO A 46 -4.71 40.56 7.42
C PRO A 46 -3.47 41.31 6.90
N LYS A 47 -2.25 40.80 7.18
CA LYS A 47 -0.99 41.38 6.68
C LYS A 47 -0.78 41.13 5.18
N ALA A 48 -1.17 39.95 4.67
CA ALA A 48 -1.12 39.64 3.24
C ALA A 48 -2.12 40.50 2.41
N LYS A 49 -3.30 40.79 2.98
CA LYS A 49 -4.30 41.67 2.34
C LYS A 49 -3.83 43.13 2.26
N ALA A 50 -3.09 43.59 3.27
CA ALA A 50 -2.50 44.93 3.27
C ALA A 50 -1.30 45.06 2.31
N ALA A 51 -0.57 43.97 2.06
CA ALA A 51 0.63 43.95 1.21
C ALA A 51 0.34 43.68 -0.30
N GLY A 52 -0.92 43.48 -0.69
CA GLY A 52 -1.32 43.25 -2.09
C GLY A 52 -0.79 41.96 -2.74
N SER A 53 -0.06 41.11 -2.01
CA SER A 53 0.52 39.85 -2.49
C SER A 53 0.65 38.84 -1.35
N GLY A 54 0.55 37.54 -1.66
CA GLY A 54 0.68 36.44 -0.68
C GLY A 54 -0.63 35.89 -0.11
N VAL A 55 -1.79 36.40 -0.54
CA VAL A 55 -3.11 35.87 -0.14
C VAL A 55 -3.28 34.40 -0.57
N GLY A 56 -2.80 34.05 -1.77
CA GLY A 56 -2.83 32.68 -2.30
C GLY A 56 -2.01 31.68 -1.47
N LEU A 57 -0.85 32.11 -0.95
CA LEU A 57 0.01 31.26 -0.12
C LEU A 57 -0.60 31.05 1.28
N ALA A 58 -1.23 32.08 1.84
CA ALA A 58 -1.95 31.97 3.11
C ALA A 58 -3.20 31.08 3.01
N THR A 59 -3.92 31.11 1.88
CA THR A 59 -5.04 30.18 1.63
C THR A 59 -4.56 28.74 1.48
N ALA A 60 -3.44 28.50 0.77
CA ALA A 60 -2.88 27.17 0.61
C ALA A 60 -2.46 26.56 1.98
N ALA A 61 -1.80 27.34 2.83
CA ALA A 61 -1.39 26.90 4.17
C ALA A 61 -2.58 26.51 5.07
N ILE A 62 -3.70 27.24 4.99
CA ILE A 62 -4.92 26.94 5.77
C ILE A 62 -5.58 25.64 5.27
N VAL A 63 -5.68 25.45 3.95
CA VAL A 63 -6.27 24.23 3.37
C VAL A 63 -5.45 22.99 3.71
N ILE A 64 -4.12 23.09 3.61
CA ILE A 64 -3.21 21.99 3.96
C ILE A 64 -3.30 21.68 5.45
N GLY A 65 -3.34 22.69 6.33
CA GLY A 65 -3.51 22.49 7.77
C GLY A 65 -4.86 21.88 8.17
N ALA A 66 -5.97 22.33 7.55
CA ALA A 66 -7.30 21.80 7.81
C ALA A 66 -7.48 20.36 7.32
N GLY A 67 -6.88 20.02 6.16
CA GLY A 67 -6.87 18.66 5.62
C GLY A 67 -6.16 17.66 6.54
N TRP A 68 -5.01 18.05 7.10
CA TRP A 68 -4.30 17.24 8.09
C TRP A 68 -5.06 17.07 9.41
N LEU A 69 -5.78 18.10 9.87
CA LEU A 69 -6.56 18.05 11.10
C LEU A 69 -7.78 17.12 10.96
N LEU A 70 -8.44 17.13 9.79
CA LEU A 70 -9.51 16.17 9.47
C LEU A 70 -8.99 14.73 9.37
N LEU A 71 -7.83 14.52 8.76
CA LEU A 71 -7.19 13.19 8.69
C LEU A 71 -6.86 12.65 10.09
N PHE A 72 -6.34 13.50 10.99
CA PHE A 72 -6.00 13.11 12.37
C PHE A 72 -7.23 12.81 13.23
N VAL A 73 -8.35 13.50 13.01
CA VAL A 73 -9.63 13.19 13.69
C VAL A 73 -10.19 11.84 13.22
N VAL A 74 -10.08 11.53 11.93
CA VAL A 74 -10.52 10.23 11.37
C VAL A 74 -9.64 9.08 11.88
N VAL A 75 -8.32 9.26 11.96
CA VAL A 75 -7.38 8.24 12.48
C VAL A 75 -7.42 8.12 14.01
N GLY A 76 -7.68 9.22 14.73
CA GLY A 76 -7.76 9.24 16.21
C GLY A 76 -9.02 8.59 16.80
N VAL A 77 -10.16 8.64 16.08
CA VAL A 77 -11.42 8.00 16.53
C VAL A 77 -11.34 6.47 16.50
N VAL A 78 -10.47 5.87 15.68
CA VAL A 78 -10.31 4.40 15.60
C VAL A 78 -9.47 3.83 16.76
N SER A 79 -8.76 4.65 17.53
CA SER A 79 -7.82 4.17 18.56
C SER A 79 -8.27 4.36 20.02
N THR A 80 -9.53 4.70 20.30
CA THR A 80 -9.99 5.00 21.69
C THR A 80 -11.20 4.23 22.17
N THR A 81 -11.38 2.97 21.75
CA THR A 81 -12.38 2.10 22.41
C THR A 81 -11.89 0.65 22.54
N SER A 82 -11.01 0.41 23.50
CA SER A 82 -10.97 -0.84 24.27
C SER A 82 -10.20 -0.65 25.57
N ASN A 83 -10.83 0.05 26.52
CA ASN A 83 -10.41 0.04 27.92
C ASN A 83 -11.59 -0.40 28.80
N GLY A 84 -11.75 -1.71 28.94
CA GLY A 84 -12.62 -2.35 29.92
C GLY A 84 -11.78 -3.12 30.93
N SER A 85 -11.38 -2.46 32.01
CA SER A 85 -10.70 -3.06 33.16
C SER A 85 -11.66 -3.95 33.96
N SER A 86 -11.19 -5.08 34.48
CA SER A 86 -11.44 -5.45 35.88
C SER A 86 -10.52 -6.58 36.37
N SER A 87 -10.06 -6.36 37.59
CA SER A 87 -9.04 -7.07 38.36
C SER A 87 -9.48 -8.45 38.89
N GLY A 88 -8.52 -9.31 39.20
CA GLY A 88 -8.76 -10.53 39.98
C GLY A 88 -7.50 -11.37 40.21
N SER A 89 -6.76 -11.06 41.28
CA SER A 89 -5.66 -11.83 41.85
C SER A 89 -6.08 -13.27 42.20
N SER A 90 -5.20 -14.27 41.99
CA SER A 90 -4.79 -15.25 43.02
C SER A 90 -3.79 -16.29 42.48
N THR A 91 -2.70 -16.42 43.22
CA THR A 91 -1.68 -17.47 43.16
C THR A 91 -2.20 -18.79 43.73
N SER A 92 -1.99 -19.92 43.04
CA SER A 92 -1.70 -21.22 43.68
C SER A 92 -1.23 -22.26 42.68
N ALA A 93 -0.05 -22.80 42.95
CA ALA A 93 0.54 -23.96 42.31
C ALA A 93 -0.05 -25.25 42.86
N ILE A 94 -0.25 -26.26 42.01
CA ILE A 94 -0.02 -27.68 42.32
C ILE A 94 0.30 -28.46 41.04
N VAL A 95 1.30 -29.32 41.21
CA VAL A 95 1.89 -30.28 40.28
C VAL A 95 1.14 -31.63 40.38
N ALA A 96 1.27 -32.45 39.32
CA ALA A 96 1.02 -33.90 39.19
C ALA A 96 -0.13 -34.21 38.19
N THR A 97 0.20 -34.66 36.98
CA THR A 97 0.36 -36.08 36.59
C THR A 97 -0.91 -36.89 36.82
N ASP A 98 -1.65 -37.13 35.73
CA ASP A 98 -2.07 -38.49 35.40
C ASP A 98 -2.34 -38.62 33.89
N ALA A 99 -1.81 -39.69 33.33
CA ALA A 99 -2.11 -40.19 32.00
C ALA A 99 -3.20 -41.25 32.13
N PRO A 100 -3.98 -41.50 31.08
CA PRO A 100 -3.89 -42.86 30.57
C PRO A 100 -3.73 -42.92 29.05
N SER A 101 -2.78 -43.76 28.68
CA SER A 101 -2.69 -44.51 27.43
C SER A 101 -4.03 -45.13 27.05
N GLN A 102 -4.50 -44.86 25.83
CA GLN A 102 -5.02 -45.88 24.92
C GLN A 102 -4.60 -45.55 23.49
N ALA A 103 -3.78 -46.42 22.91
CA ALA A 103 -3.73 -46.73 21.48
C ALA A 103 -4.15 -48.21 21.33
N PRO A 104 -4.45 -48.76 20.14
CA PRO A 104 -4.67 -48.15 18.83
C PRO A 104 -6.01 -48.61 18.20
N MET A 105 -6.55 -47.88 17.23
CA MET A 105 -7.44 -48.48 16.23
C MET A 105 -6.99 -48.06 14.83
N SER A 106 -6.25 -48.99 14.23
CA SER A 106 -6.06 -49.14 12.81
C SER A 106 -7.40 -49.54 12.19
N GLN A 107 -7.88 -48.75 11.23
CA GLN A 107 -8.78 -49.26 10.21
C GLN A 107 -8.50 -48.53 8.90
N ALA A 108 -7.74 -49.20 8.05
CA ALA A 108 -7.71 -48.94 6.62
C ALA A 108 -9.04 -49.42 6.02
N PRO A 109 -9.78 -48.57 5.28
CA PRO A 109 -10.79 -49.05 4.36
C PRO A 109 -10.13 -49.48 3.06
N ALA A 110 -10.53 -50.67 2.64
CA ALA A 110 -10.16 -51.34 1.43
C ALA A 110 -10.37 -50.48 0.17
N VAL A 111 -9.49 -50.75 -0.78
CA VAL A 111 -9.61 -50.46 -2.21
C VAL A 111 -11.04 -50.69 -2.68
N VAL A 112 -11.66 -49.62 -3.17
CA VAL A 112 -12.82 -49.71 -4.06
C VAL A 112 -12.32 -49.29 -5.43
N GLU A 113 -12.17 -50.28 -6.30
CA GLU A 113 -11.96 -50.18 -7.73
C GLU A 113 -13.18 -49.49 -8.37
N PRO A 114 -13.05 -48.29 -8.94
CA PRO A 114 -14.10 -47.68 -9.73
C PRO A 114 -14.09 -48.32 -11.12
N ALA A 115 -15.21 -48.94 -11.47
CA ALA A 115 -15.52 -49.38 -12.81
C ALA A 115 -15.31 -48.25 -13.83
N GLU A 116 -14.57 -48.58 -14.89
CA GLU A 116 -14.27 -47.77 -16.06
C GLU A 116 -15.56 -47.32 -16.79
N PRO A 117 -15.89 -46.01 -16.81
CA PRO A 117 -16.81 -45.48 -17.80
C PRO A 117 -16.02 -45.18 -19.07
N ALA A 118 -16.51 -45.73 -20.17
CA ALA A 118 -16.03 -45.54 -21.52
C ALA A 118 -15.62 -44.10 -21.82
N VAL A 119 -14.40 -43.97 -22.34
CA VAL A 119 -13.85 -42.75 -22.93
C VAL A 119 -14.78 -42.27 -24.04
N ALA A 120 -15.65 -41.31 -23.71
CA ALA A 120 -16.15 -40.36 -24.68
C ALA A 120 -15.04 -39.34 -24.89
N GLU A 121 -14.51 -39.29 -26.11
CA GLU A 121 -13.53 -38.30 -26.54
C GLU A 121 -14.01 -36.89 -26.14
N PRO A 122 -13.20 -36.08 -25.43
CA PRO A 122 -13.52 -34.69 -25.27
C PRO A 122 -13.46 -34.06 -26.66
N THR A 123 -14.65 -33.76 -27.20
CA THR A 123 -14.80 -32.83 -28.31
C THR A 123 -14.03 -31.57 -27.93
N MET A 124 -12.96 -31.26 -28.67
CA MET A 124 -12.19 -30.03 -28.52
C MET A 124 -13.16 -28.85 -28.45
N ALA A 125 -13.25 -28.25 -27.26
CA ALA A 125 -13.85 -26.94 -27.11
C ALA A 125 -13.09 -25.99 -28.05
N PRO A 126 -13.79 -25.13 -28.80
CA PRO A 126 -13.12 -24.21 -29.71
C PRO A 126 -12.15 -23.34 -28.92
N GLU A 127 -10.90 -23.28 -29.39
CA GLU A 127 -9.89 -22.33 -28.97
C GLU A 127 -10.48 -20.91 -29.12
N PRO A 128 -10.46 -20.07 -28.07
CA PRO A 128 -11.07 -18.74 -28.16
C PRO A 128 -10.29 -17.91 -29.18
N GLU A 129 -10.90 -17.73 -30.36
CA GLU A 129 -10.51 -16.74 -31.36
C GLU A 129 -10.23 -15.39 -30.65
N SER A 130 -8.99 -14.92 -30.73
CA SER A 130 -8.52 -13.72 -30.04
C SER A 130 -9.25 -12.49 -30.59
N MET A 131 -10.23 -11.98 -29.83
CA MET A 131 -10.77 -10.65 -30.12
C MET A 131 -9.63 -9.62 -30.01
N PRO A 132 -9.60 -8.60 -30.89
CA PRO A 132 -8.59 -7.56 -30.79
C PRO A 132 -8.67 -6.87 -29.43
N GLU A 133 -7.52 -6.55 -28.88
CA GLU A 133 -7.38 -5.82 -27.62
C GLU A 133 -8.20 -4.52 -27.65
N THR A 134 -8.96 -4.28 -26.59
CA THR A 134 -9.71 -3.03 -26.43
C THR A 134 -8.81 -1.90 -25.92
N VAL A 135 -9.23 -0.65 -26.10
CA VAL A 135 -8.50 0.51 -25.55
C VAL A 135 -8.39 0.44 -24.01
N SER A 136 -9.44 -0.02 -23.32
CA SER A 136 -9.42 -0.17 -21.85
C SER A 136 -8.37 -1.19 -21.41
N GLN A 137 -8.30 -2.33 -22.11
CA GLN A 137 -7.31 -3.38 -21.89
C GLN A 137 -5.87 -2.91 -22.16
N SER A 138 -5.65 -2.17 -23.26
CA SER A 138 -4.35 -1.57 -23.55
C SER A 138 -3.93 -0.58 -22.45
N ASN A 139 -4.85 0.28 -21.98
CA ASN A 139 -4.56 1.22 -20.90
C ASN A 139 -4.22 0.49 -19.59
N ALA A 140 -4.96 -0.58 -19.26
CA ALA A 140 -4.66 -1.42 -18.10
C ALA A 140 -3.27 -2.06 -18.21
N ARG A 141 -2.89 -2.57 -19.38
CA ARG A 141 -1.55 -3.13 -19.60
C ARG A 141 -0.46 -2.09 -19.39
N GLU A 142 -0.59 -0.90 -19.97
CA GLU A 142 0.41 0.17 -19.80
C GLU A 142 0.51 0.65 -18.35
N SER A 143 -0.61 0.77 -17.63
CA SER A 143 -0.61 1.05 -16.19
C SER A 143 0.09 -0.05 -15.40
N ALA A 144 -0.24 -1.32 -15.67
CA ALA A 144 0.39 -2.46 -15.02
C ALA A 144 1.90 -2.49 -15.25
N LEU A 145 2.34 -2.22 -16.49
CA LEU A 145 3.75 -2.10 -16.85
C LEU A 145 4.45 -0.98 -16.07
N SER A 146 3.80 0.18 -15.95
CA SER A 146 4.33 1.31 -15.16
C SER A 146 4.53 0.92 -13.69
N TYR A 147 3.62 0.14 -13.11
CA TYR A 147 3.73 -0.31 -11.72
C TYR A 147 4.92 -1.24 -11.50
N VAL A 148 5.03 -2.32 -12.29
CA VAL A 148 6.13 -3.29 -12.11
C VAL A 148 7.51 -2.69 -12.42
N ASN A 149 7.57 -1.62 -13.22
CA ASN A 149 8.79 -0.86 -13.45
C ASN A 149 9.17 0.06 -12.28
N TYR A 150 8.21 0.44 -11.43
CA TYR A 150 8.44 1.33 -10.30
C TYR A 150 8.72 0.55 -9.01
N SER A 151 7.96 -0.51 -8.76
CA SER A 151 8.10 -1.37 -7.57
C SER A 151 7.66 -2.80 -7.86
N ALA A 152 8.15 -3.75 -7.07
CA ALA A 152 7.73 -5.13 -7.17
C ALA A 152 6.24 -5.31 -6.79
N PHE A 153 5.52 -6.13 -7.56
CA PHE A 153 4.12 -6.46 -7.28
C PHE A 153 3.88 -7.96 -7.43
N SER A 154 3.01 -8.51 -6.57
CA SER A 154 2.38 -9.80 -6.86
C SER A 154 1.35 -9.64 -7.97
N ARG A 155 1.10 -10.71 -8.74
CA ARG A 155 0.05 -10.72 -9.77
C ARG A 155 -1.30 -10.26 -9.20
N THR A 156 -1.68 -10.81 -8.04
CA THR A 156 -2.96 -10.47 -7.40
C THR A 156 -2.96 -9.04 -6.86
N GLY A 157 -1.85 -8.58 -6.31
CA GLY A 157 -1.68 -7.21 -5.82
C GLY A 157 -1.80 -6.19 -6.94
N LEU A 158 -1.18 -6.46 -8.08
CA LEU A 158 -1.25 -5.59 -9.25
C LEU A 158 -2.68 -5.49 -9.80
N ILE A 159 -3.38 -6.62 -9.93
CA ILE A 159 -4.78 -6.61 -10.36
C ILE A 159 -5.63 -5.75 -9.42
N LYS A 160 -5.50 -5.92 -8.10
CA LYS A 160 -6.23 -5.11 -7.10
C LYS A 160 -5.90 -3.63 -7.19
N GLN A 161 -4.64 -3.29 -7.48
CA GLN A 161 -4.21 -1.91 -7.67
C GLN A 161 -4.94 -1.28 -8.87
N LEU A 162 -5.00 -1.97 -10.00
CA LEU A 162 -5.71 -1.49 -11.18
C LEU A 162 -7.22 -1.38 -10.94
N GLU A 163 -7.83 -2.32 -10.20
CA GLU A 163 -9.24 -2.20 -9.82
C GLU A 163 -9.50 -0.98 -8.94
N TYR A 164 -8.59 -0.68 -8.01
CA TYR A 164 -8.67 0.53 -7.19
C TYR A 164 -8.57 1.82 -8.04
N GLU A 165 -7.83 1.79 -9.15
CA GLU A 165 -7.74 2.89 -10.12
C GLU A 165 -8.97 3.00 -11.03
N GLY A 166 -9.92 2.06 -10.93
CA GLY A 166 -11.18 2.10 -11.66
C GLY A 166 -11.23 1.25 -12.92
N PHE A 167 -10.21 0.42 -13.19
CA PHE A 167 -10.32 -0.60 -14.22
C PHE A 167 -11.32 -1.67 -13.80
N SER A 168 -12.04 -2.23 -14.78
CA SER A 168 -12.85 -3.43 -14.52
C SER A 168 -11.95 -4.60 -14.12
N ARG A 169 -12.46 -5.54 -13.29
CA ARG A 169 -11.73 -6.78 -12.95
C ARG A 169 -11.17 -7.48 -14.19
N SER A 170 -11.94 -7.53 -15.27
CA SER A 170 -11.55 -8.15 -16.53
C SER A 170 -10.39 -7.41 -17.21
N ASP A 171 -10.44 -6.08 -17.28
CA ASP A 171 -9.37 -5.29 -17.91
C ASP A 171 -8.11 -5.30 -17.05
N ALA A 172 -8.24 -5.20 -15.72
CA ALA A 172 -7.12 -5.28 -14.78
C ALA A 172 -6.40 -6.64 -14.86
N THR A 173 -7.18 -7.73 -14.92
CA THR A 173 -6.64 -9.09 -15.08
C THR A 173 -5.96 -9.24 -16.42
N TYR A 174 -6.61 -8.81 -17.51
CA TYR A 174 -6.02 -8.83 -18.85
C TYR A 174 -4.72 -8.02 -18.90
N GLY A 175 -4.72 -6.79 -18.39
CA GLY A 175 -3.55 -5.90 -18.43
C GLY A 175 -2.36 -6.45 -17.66
N THR A 176 -2.62 -7.06 -16.50
CA THR A 176 -1.60 -7.75 -15.69
C THR A 176 -1.04 -8.98 -16.41
N ASP A 177 -1.90 -9.80 -17.01
CA ASP A 177 -1.50 -11.06 -17.67
C ASP A 177 -0.76 -10.79 -18.99
N ALA A 178 -1.13 -9.74 -19.71
CA ALA A 178 -0.50 -9.34 -20.95
C ALA A 178 0.98 -8.92 -20.78
N LEU A 179 1.41 -8.60 -19.56
CA LEU A 179 2.82 -8.31 -19.27
C LEU A 179 3.72 -9.53 -19.44
N ASN A 180 3.19 -10.75 -19.29
CA ASN A 180 3.99 -11.98 -19.22
C ASN A 180 5.17 -11.86 -18.22
N ALA A 181 4.94 -11.16 -17.11
CA ALA A 181 5.96 -10.93 -16.10
C ALA A 181 6.35 -12.24 -15.40
N ASP A 182 7.63 -12.35 -15.03
CA ASP A 182 8.09 -13.43 -14.15
C ASP A 182 7.70 -13.08 -12.70
N TRP A 183 6.64 -13.72 -12.22
CA TRP A 183 6.13 -13.50 -10.86
C TRP A 183 7.07 -14.01 -9.76
N ASN A 184 7.97 -14.96 -10.08
CA ASN A 184 9.03 -15.37 -9.16
C ASN A 184 10.10 -14.28 -9.06
N GLU A 185 10.46 -13.65 -10.17
CA GLU A 185 11.37 -12.49 -10.19
C GLU A 185 10.78 -11.32 -9.40
N GLN A 186 9.49 -11.01 -9.59
CA GLN A 186 8.79 -10.00 -8.80
C GLN A 186 8.79 -10.32 -7.30
N ALA A 187 8.64 -11.59 -6.91
CA ALA A 187 8.74 -11.99 -5.51
C ALA A 187 10.15 -11.80 -4.94
N ALA A 188 11.21 -12.09 -5.72
CA ALA A 188 12.59 -11.85 -5.33
C ALA A 188 12.90 -10.35 -5.17
N LEU A 189 12.39 -9.51 -6.07
CA LEU A 189 12.52 -8.06 -5.96
C LEU A 189 11.79 -7.51 -4.73
N SER A 190 10.57 -7.99 -4.43
CA SER A 190 9.85 -7.60 -3.22
C SER A 190 10.60 -8.07 -1.96
N ALA A 191 11.07 -9.33 -1.93
CA ALA A 191 11.86 -9.86 -0.82
C ALA A 191 13.11 -9.02 -0.54
N GLN A 192 13.86 -8.65 -1.59
CA GLN A 192 15.04 -7.80 -1.46
C GLN A 192 14.67 -6.41 -0.93
N SER A 193 13.61 -5.81 -1.47
CA SER A 193 13.15 -4.49 -1.02
C SER A 193 12.80 -4.49 0.47
N TYR A 194 12.13 -5.52 0.99
CA TYR A 194 11.88 -5.65 2.42
C TYR A 194 13.16 -5.71 3.24
N LEU A 195 14.15 -6.49 2.79
CA LEU A 195 15.43 -6.64 3.48
C LEU A 195 16.29 -5.37 3.45
N ASP A 196 16.14 -4.52 2.44
CA ASP A 196 16.81 -3.23 2.37
C ASP A 196 16.31 -2.25 3.45
N TYR A 197 15.05 -2.39 3.91
CA TYR A 197 14.44 -1.49 4.89
C TYR A 197 14.34 -2.09 6.31
N SER A 198 14.24 -3.41 6.45
CA SER A 198 14.06 -4.06 7.74
C SER A 198 14.59 -5.49 7.74
N SER A 199 14.98 -5.99 8.91
CA SER A 199 15.36 -7.39 9.07
C SER A 199 14.12 -8.29 9.16
N PHE A 200 14.15 -9.43 8.48
CA PHE A 200 13.11 -10.46 8.56
C PHE A 200 13.73 -11.84 8.82
N SER A 201 12.97 -12.71 9.48
CA SER A 201 13.25 -14.16 9.44
C SER A 201 12.76 -14.73 8.10
N ARG A 202 13.32 -15.87 7.67
CA ARG A 202 12.89 -16.58 6.47
C ARG A 202 11.38 -16.82 6.44
N SER A 203 10.83 -17.40 7.51
CA SER A 203 9.38 -17.66 7.61
C SER A 203 8.58 -16.35 7.60
N GLY A 204 9.02 -15.34 8.33
CA GLY A 204 8.33 -14.04 8.37
C GLY A 204 8.27 -13.34 7.01
N LEU A 205 9.35 -13.40 6.22
CA LEU A 205 9.35 -12.80 4.89
C LEU A 205 8.48 -13.59 3.90
N ILE A 206 8.44 -14.92 4.01
CA ILE A 206 7.51 -15.74 3.21
C ILE A 206 6.07 -15.36 3.54
N ASP A 207 5.71 -15.26 4.81
CA ASP A 207 4.36 -14.90 5.24
C ASP A 207 3.99 -13.48 4.77
N GLN A 208 4.95 -12.55 4.81
CA GLN A 208 4.77 -11.18 4.30
C GLN A 208 4.45 -11.17 2.80
N LEU A 209 5.23 -11.88 1.98
CA LEU A 209 4.98 -11.96 0.54
C LEU A 209 3.64 -12.64 0.23
N ILE A 210 3.25 -13.66 0.98
CA ILE A 210 1.92 -14.28 0.86
C ILE A 210 0.82 -13.28 1.19
N TYR A 211 1.00 -12.46 2.23
CA TYR A 211 0.07 -11.38 2.57
C TYR A 211 -0.06 -10.34 1.45
N GLU A 212 1.04 -10.03 0.74
CA GLU A 212 1.04 -9.17 -0.45
C GLU A 212 0.40 -9.82 -1.69
N GLY A 213 0.01 -11.08 -1.60
CA GLY A 213 -0.72 -11.79 -2.65
C GLY A 213 0.13 -12.63 -3.60
N PHE A 214 1.41 -12.86 -3.26
CA PHE A 214 2.20 -13.89 -3.91
C PHE A 214 1.69 -15.28 -3.52
N THR A 215 1.82 -16.24 -4.43
CA THR A 215 1.64 -17.66 -4.08
C THR A 215 2.73 -18.11 -3.12
N LYS A 216 2.46 -19.17 -2.36
CA LYS A 216 3.47 -19.77 -1.47
C LYS A 216 4.75 -20.16 -2.21
N SER A 217 4.64 -20.66 -3.44
CA SER A 217 5.78 -21.00 -4.29
C SER A 217 6.61 -19.78 -4.68
N GLU A 218 5.97 -18.71 -5.15
CA GLU A 218 6.65 -17.46 -5.53
C GLU A 218 7.31 -16.81 -4.32
N ALA A 219 6.60 -16.72 -3.19
CA ALA A 219 7.14 -16.20 -1.93
C ALA A 219 8.37 -17.01 -1.48
N THR A 220 8.29 -18.34 -1.51
CA THR A 220 9.42 -19.21 -1.15
C THR A 220 10.60 -19.01 -2.11
N TYR A 221 10.32 -18.87 -3.40
CA TYR A 221 11.35 -18.58 -4.41
C TYR A 221 12.03 -17.24 -4.12
N GLY A 222 11.25 -16.18 -3.91
CA GLY A 222 11.79 -14.84 -3.67
C GLY A 222 12.69 -14.78 -2.44
N VAL A 223 12.27 -15.42 -1.34
CA VAL A 223 13.06 -15.49 -0.11
C VAL A 223 14.36 -16.30 -0.30
N ASN A 224 14.31 -17.40 -1.05
CA ASN A 224 15.52 -18.16 -1.40
C ASN A 224 16.50 -17.33 -2.23
N ALA A 225 15.99 -16.54 -3.19
CA ALA A 225 16.81 -15.76 -4.11
C ALA A 225 17.64 -14.68 -3.38
N VAL A 226 17.17 -14.20 -2.23
CA VAL A 226 17.87 -13.21 -1.39
C VAL A 226 18.72 -13.84 -0.27
N GLY A 227 18.89 -15.16 -0.27
CA GLY A 227 19.81 -15.87 0.63
C GLY A 227 19.26 -16.19 2.03
N LEU A 228 17.94 -16.10 2.22
CA LEU A 228 17.25 -16.58 3.41
C LEU A 228 16.65 -17.96 3.18
#